data_AF-A0AAF0WC13-F1
#
_entry.id   AF-A0AAF0WC13-F1
#
_cell.length_a   1.000
_cell.length_b   1.000
_cell.length_c   1.000
_cell.angle_alpha   90.00
_cell.angle_beta   90.00
_cell.angle_gamma   90.00
#
_symmetry.space_group_name_H-M   'P 1'
#
loop_
_entity.id
_entity.type
_entity.pdbx_description
1 polymer ?
#
loop_
_entity_poly.entity_id
_entity_poly.type
_entity_poly.pdbx_seq_one_letter_code
_entity_poly.pdbx_strand_id
1 'polypeptide(L)'
;MAPYISAKRKGIHIINLTRTARFLSEACDLVFDAASRGKQFLIVGTKNKAADLVAWAAIRARCHYVNKKWLGGMLTNWSTTETRLQKNHILSNDKVL
;
A
#
# COMPACT_ATOMS: atom_id res chain seq x y z
N MET A 1 5.84 13.37 15.07
CA MET A 1 4.85 14.14 14.28
C MET A 1 4.87 15.65 14.50
N ALA A 2 5.48 16.19 15.57
CA ALA A 2 5.43 17.62 15.89
C ALA A 2 5.68 18.57 14.70
N PRO A 3 6.64 18.32 13.78
CA PRO A 3 6.85 19.18 12.61
C PRO A 3 5.70 19.22 11.58
N TYR A 4 4.73 18.31 11.66
CA TYR A 4 3.59 18.20 10.74
C TYR A 4 2.29 18.73 11.35
N ILE A 5 2.31 19.17 12.61
CA ILE A 5 1.15 19.65 13.34
C ILE A 5 1.15 21.18 13.28
N SER A 6 0.06 21.79 12.82
CA SER A 6 -0.09 23.26 12.78
C SER A 6 -0.63 23.81 14.09
N ALA A 7 -1.54 23.10 14.75
CA ALA A 7 -2.17 23.52 15.98
C ALA A 7 -2.76 22.34 16.75
N LYS A 8 -3.16 22.58 18.01
CA LYS A 8 -3.91 21.64 18.84
C LYS A 8 -5.19 22.30 19.32
N ARG A 9 -6.35 21.67 19.10
CA ARG A 9 -7.65 22.16 19.59
C ARG A 9 -8.35 21.03 20.34
N LYS A 10 -8.75 21.28 21.59
CA LYS A 10 -9.45 20.30 22.45
C LYS A 10 -8.72 18.93 22.50
N GLY A 11 -7.39 18.94 22.60
CA GLY A 11 -6.60 17.71 22.62
C GLY A 11 -6.29 17.09 21.25
N ILE A 12 -6.98 17.51 20.17
CA ILE A 12 -6.81 16.98 18.82
C ILE A 12 -5.74 17.78 18.08
N HIS A 13 -4.78 17.08 17.48
CA HIS A 13 -3.76 17.67 16.62
C HIS A 13 -4.32 17.94 15.23
N ILE A 14 -4.10 19.15 14.73
CA ILE A 14 -4.46 19.58 13.39
C ILE A 14 -3.23 19.46 12.51
N ILE A 15 -3.36 18.74 11.39
CA ILE A 15 -2.26 18.52 10.44
C ILE A 15 -2.10 19.76 9.56
N ASN A 16 -0.86 20.15 9.28
CA ASN A 16 -0.55 21.27 8.40
C ASN A 16 -0.82 20.90 6.93
N LEU A 17 -1.94 21.40 6.39
CA LEU A 17 -2.35 21.11 5.01
C LEU A 17 -1.42 21.73 3.95
N THR A 18 -0.78 22.86 4.21
CA THR A 18 0.20 23.45 3.29
C THR A 18 1.41 22.52 3.10
N ARG A 19 1.92 21.95 4.20
CA ARG A 19 2.99 20.95 4.14
C ARG A 19 2.50 19.65 3.47
N THR A 20 1.29 19.19 3.80
CA THR A 20 0.71 18.01 3.16
C THR A 20 0.58 18.17 1.65
N ALA A 21 0.09 19.32 1.16
CA ALA A 21 -0.06 19.57 -0.27
C ALA A 21 1.30 19.55 -0.99
N ARG A 22 2.33 20.18 -0.40
CA ARG A 22 3.68 20.17 -0.96
C ARG A 22 4.26 18.75 -1.05
N PHE A 23 4.23 18.01 0.06
CA PHE A 23 4.75 16.64 0.08
C PHE A 23 3.94 15.66 -0.77
N LEU A 24 2.64 15.91 -0.93
CA LEU A 24 1.81 15.12 -1.84
C LEU A 24 2.25 15.34 -3.30
N SER A 25 2.53 16.59 -3.70
CA SER A 25 3.06 16.90 -5.04
C SER A 25 4.39 16.18 -5.28
N GLU A 26 5.34 16.33 -4.36
CA GLU A 26 6.66 15.68 -4.45
C GLU A 26 6.53 14.15 -4.55
N ALA A 27 5.62 13.54 -3.76
CA ALA A 27 5.37 12.10 -3.83
C ALA A 27 4.73 11.67 -5.15
N CYS A 28 3.81 12.45 -5.71
CA CYS A 28 3.22 12.19 -7.02
C CYS A 28 4.27 12.20 -8.12
N ASP A 29 5.18 13.17 -8.11
CA ASP A 29 6.27 13.28 -9.09
C ASP A 29 7.22 12.06 -9.02
N LEU A 30 7.57 11.63 -7.80
CA LEU A 30 8.40 10.43 -7.58
C LEU A 30 7.73 9.15 -8.05
N VAL A 31 6.44 8.97 -7.75
CA VAL A 31 5.68 7.80 -8.19
C VAL A 31 5.53 7.80 -9.71
N PHE A 32 5.33 8.97 -10.32
CA PHE A 32 5.25 9.12 -11.77
C PHE A 32 6.58 8.74 -12.45
N ASP A 33 7.71 9.26 -11.97
CA ASP A 33 9.03 8.90 -12.51
C ASP A 33 9.31 7.39 -12.35
N ALA A 34 9.05 6.82 -11.17
CA ALA A 34 9.22 5.38 -10.96
C ALA A 34 8.32 4.54 -11.87
N ALA A 35 7.07 4.95 -12.09
CA ALA A 35 6.15 4.27 -13.00
C ALA A 35 6.62 4.38 -14.46
N SER A 36 7.14 5.54 -14.88
CA SER A 36 7.69 5.74 -16.23
C SER A 36 8.87 4.80 -16.53
N ARG A 37 9.62 4.42 -15.49
CA ARG A 37 10.72 3.45 -15.54
C ARG A 37 10.26 1.98 -15.41
N GLY A 38 8.95 1.73 -15.45
CA GLY A 38 8.37 0.39 -15.36
C GLY A 38 8.50 -0.29 -14.00
N LYS A 39 8.68 0.47 -12.91
CA LYS A 39 8.73 -0.09 -11.56
C LYS A 39 7.35 -0.63 -11.15
N GLN A 40 7.37 -1.70 -10.36
CA GLN A 40 6.15 -2.28 -9.80
C GLN A 40 5.84 -1.66 -8.43
N PHE A 41 4.54 -1.51 -8.14
CA PHE A 41 4.05 -0.94 -6.89
C PHE A 41 3.22 -1.95 -6.11
N LEU A 42 3.35 -1.88 -4.78
CA LEU A 42 2.55 -2.64 -3.83
C LEU A 42 1.75 -1.67 -2.96
N ILE A 43 0.42 -1.69 -3.11
CA ILE A 43 -0.49 -0.84 -2.34
C ILE A 43 -1.00 -1.62 -1.12
N VAL A 44 -0.78 -1.08 0.08
CA VAL A 44 -1.09 -1.78 1.33
C VAL A 44 -2.08 -0.97 2.15
N GLY A 45 -3.14 -1.63 2.62
CA GLY A 45 -4.02 -1.07 3.65
C GLY A 45 -5.03 -2.08 4.13
N THR A 46 -4.90 -2.47 5.39
CA THR A 46 -5.64 -3.59 6.01
C THR A 46 -6.80 -3.16 6.88
N LYS A 47 -6.96 -1.85 7.13
CA LYS A 47 -8.05 -1.32 7.93
C LYS A 47 -9.37 -1.55 7.19
N ASN A 48 -10.41 -2.02 7.88
CA ASN A 48 -11.71 -2.35 7.25
C ASN A 48 -12.25 -1.22 6.35
N LYS A 49 -12.15 0.05 6.77
CA LYS A 49 -12.59 1.21 5.98
C LYS A 49 -11.72 1.52 4.75
N ALA A 50 -10.49 1.01 4.71
CA ALA A 50 -9.52 1.26 3.63
C ALA A 50 -9.32 0.04 2.72
N ALA A 51 -9.66 -1.17 3.19
CA ALA A 51 -9.37 -2.42 2.49
C ALA A 51 -9.96 -2.47 1.08
N ASP A 52 -11.22 -2.06 0.93
CA ASP A 52 -11.90 -2.08 -0.38
C ASP A 52 -11.39 -0.96 -1.29
N LEU A 53 -11.11 0.22 -0.73
CA LEU A 53 -10.53 1.36 -1.46
C LEU A 53 -9.13 1.04 -2.00
N VAL A 54 -8.31 0.36 -1.20
CA VAL A 54 -6.96 -0.07 -1.59
C VAL A 54 -7.02 -1.09 -2.73
N ALA A 55 -7.86 -2.11 -2.60
CA ALA A 55 -8.02 -3.10 -3.66
C ALA A 55 -8.52 -2.47 -4.96
N TRP A 56 -9.53 -1.61 -4.88
CA TRP A 56 -10.07 -0.90 -6.03
C TRP A 56 -9.04 -0.01 -6.71
N ALA A 57 -8.30 0.80 -5.94
CA ALA A 57 -7.26 1.68 -6.48
C ALA A 57 -6.13 0.88 -7.16
N ALA A 58 -5.70 -0.22 -6.56
CA ALA A 58 -4.64 -1.07 -7.10
C ALA A 58 -5.07 -1.77 -8.39
N ILE A 59 -6.29 -2.32 -8.45
CA ILE A 59 -6.83 -2.95 -9.65
C ILE A 59 -6.90 -1.92 -10.80
N ARG A 60 -7.41 -0.72 -10.53
CA ARG A 60 -7.47 0.35 -11.53
C ARG A 60 -6.09 0.79 -12.02
N ALA A 61 -5.11 0.82 -11.12
CA ALA A 61 -3.72 1.16 -11.43
C ALA A 61 -2.90 -0.04 -11.95
N ARG A 62 -3.49 -1.23 -12.09
CA ARG A 62 -2.80 -2.48 -12.44
C ARG A 62 -1.58 -2.79 -11.56
N CYS A 63 -1.69 -2.49 -10.26
CA CYS A 63 -0.66 -2.68 -9.25
C CYS A 63 -1.01 -3.86 -8.31
N HIS A 64 0.00 -4.39 -7.62
CA HIS A 64 -0.21 -5.41 -6.58
C HIS A 64 -0.78 -4.77 -5.30
N TYR A 65 -1.53 -5.53 -4.50
CA TYR A 65 -2.08 -5.01 -3.24
C TYR A 65 -2.17 -6.04 -2.10
N VAL A 66 -2.22 -5.52 -0.87
CA VAL A 66 -2.54 -6.28 0.35
C VAL A 66 -3.61 -5.51 1.13
N ASN A 67 -4.82 -6.05 1.18
CA ASN A 67 -5.96 -5.41 1.84
C ASN A 67 -6.55 -6.17 3.04
N LYS A 68 -6.08 -7.39 3.33
CA LYS A 68 -6.57 -8.21 4.45
C LYS A 68 -5.58 -8.22 5.61
N LYS A 69 -4.45 -8.91 5.44
CA LYS A 69 -3.43 -9.07 6.48
C LYS A 69 -2.04 -8.97 5.86
N TRP A 70 -1.23 -8.07 6.40
CA TRP A 70 0.20 -8.02 6.10
C TRP A 70 0.92 -9.04 6.98
N LEU A 71 1.52 -10.06 6.37
CA LEU A 71 2.32 -11.04 7.10
C LEU A 71 3.73 -10.49 7.30
N GLY A 72 4.24 -10.56 8.52
CA GLY A 72 5.62 -10.21 8.82
C GLY A 72 6.57 -11.04 7.94
N GLY A 73 7.56 -10.39 7.35
CA GLY A 73 8.51 -11.05 6.46
C GLY A 73 8.11 -11.13 4.98
N MET A 74 6.95 -10.59 4.56
CA MET A 74 6.52 -10.64 3.16
C MET A 74 7.55 -10.06 2.16
N LEU A 75 8.26 -9.00 2.53
CA LEU A 75 9.30 -8.39 1.69
C LEU A 75 10.71 -8.85 2.06
N THR A 76 10.98 -9.05 3.35
CA THR A 76 12.34 -9.36 3.84
C THR A 76 12.68 -10.85 3.78
N ASN A 77 11.68 -11.73 3.74
CA ASN A 77 11.81 -13.17 3.57
C ASN A 77 11.00 -13.61 2.34
N TRP A 78 11.41 -13.11 1.18
CA TRP A 78 10.71 -13.34 -0.09
C TRP A 78 10.72 -14.82 -0.49
N SER A 79 11.84 -15.52 -0.34
CA SER A 79 11.97 -16.94 -0.72
C SER A 79 10.90 -17.82 -0.06
N THR A 80 10.68 -17.65 1.24
CA THR A 80 9.63 -18.40 1.97
C THR A 80 8.23 -17.97 1.53
N THR A 81 8.04 -16.67 1.28
CA THR A 81 6.74 -16.12 0.88
C THR A 81 6.34 -16.62 -0.51
N GLU A 82 7.28 -16.66 -1.45
CA GLU A 82 7.10 -17.17 -2.80
C GLU A 82 6.72 -18.66 -2.80
N THR A 83 7.42 -19.51 -2.03
CA THR A 83 7.06 -20.93 -1.91
C THR A 83 5.63 -21.12 -1.41
N ARG A 84 5.19 -20.27 -0.46
CA ARG A 84 3.81 -20.32 0.05
C ARG A 84 2.78 -19.87 -0.98
N LEU A 85 3.10 -18.85 -1.78
CA LEU A 85 2.25 -18.39 -2.87
C LEU A 85 2.11 -19.46 -3.97
N GLN A 86 3.22 -20.08 -4.37
CA GLN A 86 3.21 -21.19 -5.34
C GLN A 86 2.37 -22.36 -4.84
N LYS A 87 2.57 -22.77 -3.58
CA LYS A 87 1.77 -23.84 -2.97
C LYS A 87 0.27 -23.49 -2.94
N ASN A 88 -0.07 -22.24 -2.62
CA ASN A 88 -1.47 -21.79 -2.63
C ASN A 88 -2.06 -21.84 -4.05
N HIS A 89 -1.30 -21.41 -5.06
CA HIS A 89 -1.74 -21.44 -6.46
C HIS A 89 -2.03 -22.87 -6.95
N ILE A 90 -1.15 -23.83 -6.64
CA ILE A 90 -1.34 -25.26 -6.96
C ILE A 90 -2.64 -25.77 -6.32
N LEU A 91 -2.82 -25.56 -5.02
CA LEU A 91 -4.00 -26.00 -4.28
C LEU A 91 -5.31 -25.35 -4.75
N SER A 92 -5.23 -24.14 -5.31
CA SER A 92 -6.39 -23.47 -5.89
C SER A 92 -6.77 -24.05 -7.25
N ASN A 93 -5.80 -24.45 -8.08
CA ASN A 93 -6.07 -25.07 -9.38
C ASN A 93 -6.56 -26.53 -9.25
N ASP A 94 -6.05 -27.28 -8.27
CA ASP A 94 -6.48 -28.66 -8.00
C ASP A 94 -7.94 -28.78 -7.52
N LYS A 95 -8.54 -27.68 -7.05
CA LYS A 95 -9.96 -27.64 -6.66
C LYS A 95 -10.92 -27.36 -7.83
N VAL A 96 -10.37 -27.07 -9.02
CA VAL A 96 -11.15 -26.76 -10.24
C VAL A 96 -11.21 -27.98 -11.17
N LEU A 97 -10.50 -29.06 -10.85
CA LEU A 97 -10.63 -30.41 -11.43
C LEU A 97 -11.40 -31.33 -10.47
#